data_AF-A0A419YGN1-F1
#
_entry.id   AF-A0A419YGN1-F1
#
_cell.length_a   1.000
_cell.length_b   1.000
_cell.length_c   1.000
_cell.angle_alpha   90.00
_cell.angle_beta   90.00
_cell.angle_gamma   90.00
#
_symmetry.space_group_name_H-M   'P 1'
#
loop_
_entity.id
_entity.type
_entity.pdbx_description
1 polymer ?
#
loop_
_entity_poly.entity_id
_entity_poly.type
_entity_poly.pdbx_seq_one_letter_code
_entity_poly.pdbx_strand_id
1 'polypeptide(L)' 'MSPADLVQLAGPISNENGPGLFLRFILIGSFVGVALLVWALARAGRDGAKRDAARAAVREAEREQEQAGAERG' A
#
# COMPACT_ATOMS: atom_id res chain seq x y z
N MET A 1 -10.45 -15.51 -44.91
CA MET A 1 -9.86 -14.58 -43.92
C MET A 1 -8.92 -15.39 -43.05
N SER A 2 -7.61 -15.17 -43.14
CA SER A 2 -6.62 -16.01 -42.48
C SER A 2 -6.23 -15.44 -41.10
N PRO A 3 -5.81 -16.28 -40.14
CA PRO A 3 -5.28 -15.80 -38.86
C PRO A 3 -4.08 -14.86 -39.01
N ALA A 4 -3.30 -15.00 -40.09
CA ALA A 4 -2.18 -14.13 -40.41
C ALA A 4 -2.63 -12.69 -40.73
N ASP A 5 -3.81 -12.53 -41.33
CA ASP A 5 -4.40 -11.21 -41.62
C ASP A 5 -4.82 -10.51 -40.32
N LEU A 6 -5.33 -11.26 -39.34
CA LEU A 6 -5.68 -10.73 -38.01
C LEU A 6 -4.45 -10.28 -37.22
N VAL A 7 -3.34 -11.02 -37.33
CA VAL A 7 -2.07 -10.68 -36.67
C VAL A 7 -1.41 -9.46 -37.33
N GLN A 8 -1.47 -9.32 -38.65
CA GLN A 8 -0.97 -8.14 -39.36
C GLN A 8 -1.78 -6.87 -39.05
N LEU A 9 -3.09 -6.97 -38.84
CA LEU A 9 -3.92 -5.85 -38.39
C LEU A 9 -3.70 -5.51 -36.91
N ALA A 10 -3.39 -6.49 -36.06
CA ALA A 10 -3.19 -6.28 -34.61
C ALA A 10 -1.78 -5.79 -34.23
N GLY A 11 -0.78 -6.02 -35.08
CA GLY A 11 0.61 -5.60 -34.85
C GLY A 11 0.78 -4.07 -34.69
N PRO A 12 0.25 -3.24 -35.61
CA PRO A 12 0.38 -1.77 -35.52
C PRO A 12 -0.37 -1.15 -34.33
N ILE A 13 -1.52 -1.73 -33.94
CA ILE A 13 -2.39 -1.19 -32.88
C ILE A 13 -1.77 -1.36 -31.48
N SER A 14 -0.87 -2.33 -31.31
CA SER A 14 -0.34 -2.73 -30.01
C SER A 14 1.10 -2.27 -29.73
N ASN A 15 1.85 -1.77 -30.72
CA ASN A 15 3.29 -1.49 -30.59
C ASN A 15 3.75 -0.08 -31.04
N GLU A 16 2.97 0.66 -31.82
CA GLU A 16 3.21 2.10 -32.03
C GLU A 16 2.55 2.91 -30.92
N ASN A 17 2.81 4.23 -30.83
CA ASN A 17 2.17 5.17 -29.90
C ASN A 17 0.65 5.31 -30.18
N GLY A 18 -0.09 4.21 -30.11
CA GLY A 18 -1.50 4.05 -30.43
C GLY A 18 -2.30 3.54 -29.24
N PRO A 19 -3.57 3.15 -29.47
CA PRO A 19 -4.56 2.86 -28.41
C PRO A 19 -4.10 1.83 -27.35
N GLY A 20 -3.23 0.89 -27.72
CA GLY A 20 -2.66 -0.10 -26.80
C GLY A 20 -1.78 0.49 -25.69
N LEU A 21 -1.10 1.62 -25.93
CA LEU A 21 -0.25 2.29 -24.94
C LEU A 21 -1.09 2.93 -23.82
N PHE A 22 -2.18 3.60 -24.20
CA PHE A 22 -3.14 4.21 -23.27
C PHE A 22 -3.80 3.15 -22.37
N LEU A 23 -4.22 2.02 -22.96
CA LEU A 23 -4.78 0.91 -22.20
C LEU A 23 -3.77 0.34 -21.20
N ARG A 24 -2.49 0.19 -21.59
CA ARG A 24 -1.41 -0.24 -20.67
C ARG A 24 -1.25 0.73 -19.51
N PHE A 25 -1.23 2.03 -19.77
CA PHE A 25 -1.12 3.03 -18.70
C PHE A 25 -2.31 3.01 -17.74
N ILE A 26 -3.54 2.88 -18.26
CA ILE A 26 -4.72 2.77 -17.40
C ILE A 26 -4.68 1.50 -16.57
N LEU A 27 -4.31 0.36 -17.16
CA LEU A 27 -4.18 -0.91 -16.43
C LEU A 27 -3.13 -0.79 -15.31
N ILE A 28 -1.94 -0.28 -15.64
CA ILE A 28 -0.87 -0.06 -14.66
C ILE A 28 -1.34 0.91 -13.55
N GLY A 29 -1.95 2.04 -13.94
CA GLY A 29 -2.49 3.02 -13.00
C GLY A 29 -3.56 2.45 -12.07
N SER A 30 -4.42 1.56 -12.58
CA SER A 30 -5.43 0.85 -11.78
C SER A 30 -4.78 -0.03 -10.70
N PHE A 31 -3.81 -0.86 -11.09
CA PHE A 31 -3.07 -1.69 -10.13
C PHE A 31 -2.31 -0.86 -9.08
N VAL A 32 -1.63 0.21 -9.52
CA VAL A 32 -0.92 1.13 -8.63
C VAL A 32 -1.90 1.82 -7.68
N GLY A 33 -3.05 2.28 -8.17
CA GLY A 33 -4.08 2.91 -7.36
C GLY A 33 -4.62 2.00 -6.26
N VAL A 34 -4.94 0.75 -6.60
CA VAL A 34 -5.38 -0.25 -5.61
C VAL A 34 -4.26 -0.58 -4.62
N ALA A 35 -3.02 -0.76 -5.09
CA ALA A 35 -1.88 -1.02 -4.21
C ALA A 35 -1.63 0.13 -3.22
N LEU A 36 -1.75 1.38 -3.67
CA LEU A 36 -1.65 2.56 -2.82
C LEU A 36 -2.80 2.64 -1.81
N LEU A 37 -4.03 2.29 -2.21
CA LEU A 37 -5.16 2.23 -1.30
C LEU A 37 -4.93 1.19 -0.19
N VAL A 38 -4.51 -0.02 -0.55
CA VAL A 38 -4.17 -1.09 0.41
C VAL A 38 -3.03 -0.65 1.32
N TRP A 39 -1.99 -0.04 0.75
CA TRP A 39 -0.87 0.49 1.51
C TRP A 39 -1.30 1.57 2.50
N ALA A 40 -2.16 2.51 2.09
CA ALA A 40 -2.67 3.57 2.97
C ALA A 40 -3.49 2.98 4.14
N LEU A 41 -4.32 1.98 3.87
CA LEU A 41 -5.12 1.31 4.90
C LEU A 41 -4.24 0.55 5.90
N ALA A 42 -3.27 -0.21 5.40
CA ALA A 42 -2.28 -0.92 6.23
C ALA A 42 -1.40 0.07 7.04
N ARG A 43 -1.02 1.19 6.42
CA ARG A 43 -0.23 2.26 7.05
C ARG A 43 -0.99 2.91 8.20
N ALA A 44 -2.27 3.22 8.01
CA ALA A 44 -3.14 3.79 9.03
C ALA A 44 -3.33 2.83 10.22
N GLY A 45 -3.51 1.53 9.95
CA GLY A 45 -3.57 0.50 10.99
C GLY A 45 -2.27 0.42 11.81
N ARG A 46 -1.11 0.49 11.15
CA ARG A 46 0.20 0.53 11.85
C ARG A 46 0.39 1.78 12.70
N ASP A 47 -0.10 2.94 12.27
CA ASP A 47 -0.03 4.17 13.08
C ASP A 47 -0.92 4.10 14.32
N GLY A 48 -2.09 3.48 14.22
CA GLY A 48 -2.94 3.17 15.37
C GLY A 48 -2.24 2.27 16.38
N ALA A 49 -1.71 1.13 15.92
CA ALA A 49 -0.99 0.18 16.77
C ALA A 49 0.22 0.82 17.47
N LYS A 50 0.98 1.69 16.79
CA LYS A 50 2.11 2.43 17.40
C LYS A 50 1.64 3.38 18.51
N ARG A 51 0.52 4.09 18.31
CA ARG A 51 -0.04 4.99 19.32
C ARG A 51 -0.53 4.23 20.55
N ASP A 52 -1.14 3.06 20.36
CA ASP A 52 -1.62 2.22 21.47
C ASP A 52 -0.46 1.62 22.26
N ALA A 53 0.59 1.15 21.57
CA ALA A 53 1.82 0.69 22.19
C ALA A 53 2.50 1.81 23.00
N ALA A 54 2.57 3.03 22.47
CA ALA A 54 3.13 4.17 23.19
C ALA A 54 2.34 4.49 24.48
N ARG A 55 1.00 4.42 24.44
CA ARG A 55 0.16 4.62 25.62
C ARG A 55 0.32 3.51 26.67
N ALA A 56 0.53 2.27 26.22
CA ALA A 56 0.80 1.16 27.14
C ALA A 56 2.15 1.33 27.84
N ALA A 57 3.20 1.67 27.09
CA ALA A 57 4.54 1.90 27.62
C ALA A 57 4.58 3.04 28.67
N VAL A 58 3.83 4.12 28.45
CA VAL A 58 3.74 5.22 29.45
C VAL A 58 3.13 4.73 30.76
N ARG A 59 2.05 3.94 30.71
CA ARG A 59 1.41 3.40 31.92
C ARG A 59 2.30 2.40 32.67
N GLU A 60 3.08 1.62 31.94
CA GLU A 60 4.05 0.70 32.55
C GLU A 60 5.17 1.48 33.24
N ALA A 61 5.71 2.51 32.60
CA ALA A 61 6.72 3.39 33.20
C ALA A 61 6.20 4.12 34.45
N GLU A 62 4.94 4.57 34.46
CA GLU A 62 4.32 5.17 35.65
C GLU A 62 4.22 4.17 36.81
N ARG A 63 3.80 2.92 36.55
CA ARG A 63 3.74 1.87 37.57
C ARG A 63 5.10 1.50 38.11
N GLU A 64 6.12 1.42 37.26
CA GLU A 64 7.50 1.15 37.67
C GLU A 64 8.05 2.28 38.54
N GLN A 65 7.72 3.54 38.23
CA GLN A 65 8.09 4.68 39.07
C GLN A 65 7.38 4.68 40.42
N GLU A 66 6.09 4.34 40.45
CA GLU A 66 5.32 4.20 41.70
C GLU A 66 5.88 3.08 42.57
N GLN A 67 6.22 1.92 41.97
CA GLN A 67 6.84 0.81 42.68
C GLN A 67 8.24 1.15 43.20
N ALA A 68 9.08 1.76 42.36
CA ALA A 68 10.42 2.19 42.75
C ALA A 68 10.41 3.31 43.82
N GLY A 69 9.35 4.12 43.85
CA GLY A 69 9.09 5.11 44.90
C GLY A 69 8.63 4.47 46.20
N ALA A 70 7.78 3.44 46.12
CA ALA A 70 7.27 2.70 47.28
C ALA A 70 8.35 1.86 47.98
N GLU A 71 9.36 1.38 47.25
CA GLU A 71 10.48 0.61 47.84
C GLU A 71 11.54 1.50 48.54
N ARG A 72 11.48 2.83 48.38
CA ARG A 72 12.45 3.78 48.95
C ARG A 72 11.91 4.63 50.10
N GLY A 73 10.62 4.51 50.44
CA GLY A 73 9.97 5.22 51.56
C GLY A 73 9.74 4.31 52.75
#